data_AF-D0MXD6-F1
#
_entry.id   AF-D0MXD6-F1
#
_cell.length_a   1.000
_cell.length_b   1.000
_cell.length_c   1.000
_cell.angle_alpha   90.00
_cell.angle_beta   90.00
_cell.angle_gamma   90.00
#
_symmetry.space_group_name_H-M   'P 1'
#
loop_
_entity.id
_entity.type
_entity.pdbx_description
1 polymer ?
#
loop_
_entity_poly.entity_id
_entity_poly.type
_entity_poly.pdbx_seq_one_letter_code
_entity_poly.pdbx_strand_id
1 'polypeptide(L)'
;MARKDPVERFLELLRLRTVSAEGPSGSYNECAQWLRGYLEELGLRVQIFSPVDGKPVVLATWEGEDPTLPGIILNSHYDVVPAMAEHWQYDPFDCSSIYGRGAQDMKSVCIQYVEAVHTLMSSGFKPKRNIYLLFVPDEEIGGAAGMAKFLETDQFKSIMPVAFAFDEGLANPGDAFTVFYGERSPWWVYVKAEGPTGHGSRFIKDTATMKIIDICNKALAFRDEQEKALGADNGCKHGDMKKKKLGDVTTINITALQSGVSQDGGKTHALNVIPTEAIAGFDIRVSPEMDMNAMKTKLNEWCAAEGVSWDFASWTDPLHDHYVTSLDADNVWWQRFRKACAQIGETLETEIFPAATDSRFLRQLGVPAIGFSPMKRTEIQLHEHNESLPKDTFLHGVSVYVSVFQEMFA
;
A
#
# COMPACT_ATOMS: atom_id res chain seq x y z
N MET A 1 25.47 3.31 -28.21
CA MET A 1 24.52 2.21 -28.50
C MET A 1 23.13 2.82 -28.63
N ALA A 2 22.22 2.23 -29.41
CA ALA A 2 20.82 2.64 -29.40
C ALA A 2 20.22 2.35 -28.01
N ARG A 3 19.36 3.24 -27.50
CA ARG A 3 18.69 3.04 -26.20
C ARG A 3 17.76 1.83 -26.30
N LYS A 4 17.72 1.00 -25.25
CA LYS A 4 16.78 -0.12 -25.16
C LYS A 4 15.34 0.37 -25.13
N ASP A 5 14.44 -0.47 -25.64
CA ASP A 5 13.00 -0.21 -25.65
C ASP A 5 12.45 -0.19 -24.21
N PRO A 6 11.50 0.71 -23.86
CA PRO A 6 10.90 0.76 -22.54
C PRO A 6 10.27 -0.55 -22.07
N VAL A 7 9.65 -1.31 -22.99
CA VAL A 7 9.07 -2.62 -22.66
C VAL A 7 10.18 -3.61 -22.37
N GLU A 8 11.27 -3.62 -23.13
CA GLU A 8 12.42 -4.48 -22.85
C GLU A 8 13.00 -4.20 -21.46
N ARG A 9 13.17 -2.92 -21.08
CA ARG A 9 13.58 -2.53 -19.72
C ARG A 9 12.61 -3.01 -18.65
N PHE A 10 11.31 -2.93 -18.92
CA PHE A 10 10.32 -3.42 -17.98
C PHE A 10 10.36 -4.95 -17.82
N LEU A 11 10.50 -5.70 -18.91
CA LEU A 11 10.66 -7.15 -18.84
C LEU A 11 11.95 -7.54 -18.10
N GLU A 12 13.05 -6.81 -18.26
CA GLU A 12 14.28 -7.02 -17.47
C GLU A 12 14.00 -6.89 -15.96
N LEU A 13 13.33 -5.82 -15.53
CA LEU A 13 13.00 -5.59 -14.12
C LEU A 13 12.00 -6.64 -13.57
N LEU A 14 11.02 -7.06 -14.38
CA LEU A 14 10.04 -8.06 -13.97
C LEU A 14 10.69 -9.42 -13.67
N ARG A 15 11.71 -9.82 -14.43
CA ARG A 15 12.44 -11.09 -14.22
C ARG A 15 13.23 -11.14 -12.92
N LEU A 16 13.55 -9.99 -12.32
CA LEU A 16 14.26 -9.95 -11.05
C LEU A 16 13.31 -10.37 -9.91
N ARG A 17 13.54 -11.55 -9.35
CA ARG A 17 12.69 -12.14 -8.31
C ARG A 17 12.91 -11.46 -6.95
N THR A 18 12.24 -10.33 -6.76
CA THR A 18 12.30 -9.48 -5.57
C THR A 18 11.14 -9.78 -4.61
N VAL A 19 10.90 -11.06 -4.30
CA VAL A 19 9.79 -11.45 -3.43
C VAL A 19 10.07 -11.04 -1.99
N SER A 20 9.17 -10.29 -1.35
CA SER A 20 9.45 -9.67 -0.03
C SER A 20 9.67 -10.68 1.09
N ALA A 21 9.03 -11.85 1.00
CA ALA A 21 9.27 -12.97 1.91
C ALA A 21 10.67 -13.60 1.78
N GLU A 22 11.31 -13.45 0.61
CA GLU A 22 12.69 -13.90 0.35
C GLU A 22 13.71 -12.79 0.70
N GLY A 23 13.26 -11.53 0.68
CA GLY A 23 13.93 -10.35 1.23
C GLY A 23 15.41 -10.25 0.86
N PRO A 24 16.31 -9.99 1.84
CA PRO A 24 17.76 -9.88 1.61
C PRO A 24 18.43 -11.05 0.89
N SER A 25 17.84 -12.25 0.94
CA SER A 25 18.38 -13.44 0.28
C SER A 25 17.92 -13.61 -1.17
N GLY A 26 16.92 -12.84 -1.60
CA GLY A 26 16.44 -12.78 -2.99
C GLY A 26 17.20 -11.76 -3.86
N SER A 27 16.60 -11.35 -4.98
CA SER A 27 17.23 -10.46 -5.97
C SER A 27 17.19 -8.97 -5.59
N TYR A 28 17.07 -8.60 -4.31
CA TYR A 28 17.02 -7.19 -3.88
C TYR A 28 18.28 -6.41 -4.26
N ASN A 29 19.46 -6.97 -3.96
CA ASN A 29 20.72 -6.33 -4.33
C ASN A 29 20.88 -6.26 -5.86
N GLU A 30 20.56 -7.33 -6.57
CA GLU A 30 20.62 -7.36 -8.04
C GLU A 30 19.72 -6.29 -8.66
N CYS A 31 18.48 -6.16 -8.16
CA CYS A 31 17.52 -5.14 -8.57
C CYS A 31 18.02 -3.72 -8.30
N ALA A 32 18.56 -3.46 -7.10
CA ALA A 32 19.12 -2.15 -6.79
C ALA A 32 20.31 -1.78 -7.69
N GLN A 33 21.18 -2.74 -8.00
CA GLN A 33 22.29 -2.52 -8.94
C GLN A 33 21.80 -2.30 -10.37
N TRP A 34 20.79 -3.05 -10.82
CA TRP A 34 20.18 -2.88 -12.13
C TRP A 34 19.52 -1.49 -12.27
N LEU A 35 18.74 -1.08 -11.27
CA LEU A 35 18.11 0.26 -11.21
C LEU A 35 19.18 1.35 -11.23
N ARG A 36 20.27 1.22 -10.46
CA ARG A 36 21.37 2.19 -10.51
C ARG A 36 21.97 2.28 -11.90
N GLY A 37 22.29 1.16 -12.54
CA GLY A 37 22.82 1.16 -13.90
C GLY A 37 21.90 1.89 -14.86
N TYR A 38 20.59 1.61 -14.78
CA TYR A 38 19.62 2.27 -15.64
C TYR A 38 19.54 3.79 -15.37
N LEU A 39 19.48 4.22 -14.10
CA LEU A 39 19.41 5.64 -13.73
C LEU A 39 20.72 6.40 -14.06
N GLU A 40 21.88 5.77 -13.94
CA GLU A 40 23.18 6.34 -14.32
C GLU A 40 23.31 6.50 -15.84
N GLU A 41 22.73 5.59 -16.65
CA GLU A 41 22.65 5.75 -18.10
C GLU A 41 21.89 7.02 -18.52
N LEU A 42 20.91 7.46 -17.72
CA LEU A 42 20.20 8.73 -17.92
C LEU A 42 21.03 9.96 -17.50
N GLY A 43 22.16 9.76 -16.83
CA GLY A 43 22.98 10.82 -16.27
C GLY A 43 22.50 11.33 -14.90
N LEU A 44 21.66 10.57 -14.20
CA LEU A 44 21.22 10.92 -12.84
C LEU A 44 22.29 10.59 -11.81
N ARG A 45 22.32 11.36 -10.71
CA ARG A 45 23.15 11.05 -9.54
C ARG A 45 22.43 10.00 -8.69
N VAL A 46 23.04 8.83 -8.50
CA VAL A 46 22.40 7.71 -7.80
C VAL A 46 23.13 7.36 -6.51
N GLN A 47 22.37 7.09 -5.46
CA GLN A 47 22.84 6.53 -4.20
C GLN A 47 22.11 5.20 -3.96
N ILE A 48 22.85 4.18 -3.55
CA ILE A 48 22.29 2.95 -2.97
C ILE A 48 22.78 2.87 -1.53
N PHE A 49 21.86 2.65 -0.60
CA PHE A 49 22.18 2.45 0.81
C PHE A 49 21.15 1.51 1.43
N SER A 50 21.50 0.87 2.55
CA SER A 50 20.67 -0.13 3.21
C SER A 50 20.43 0.30 4.65
N PRO A 51 19.31 1.00 4.96
CA PRO A 51 18.94 1.34 6.34
C PRO A 51 18.80 0.09 7.22
N VAL A 52 18.40 -1.02 6.60
CA VAL A 52 18.41 -2.37 7.17
C VAL A 52 19.26 -3.26 6.26
N ASP A 53 20.14 -4.07 6.84
CA ASP A 53 21.10 -4.88 6.09
C ASP A 53 20.43 -5.76 5.01
N GLY A 54 21.00 -5.75 3.81
CA GLY A 54 20.49 -6.45 2.64
C GLY A 54 19.16 -5.94 2.07
N LYS A 55 18.66 -4.78 2.53
CA LYS A 55 17.44 -4.12 2.01
C LYS A 55 17.79 -2.75 1.41
N PRO A 56 18.34 -2.73 0.18
CA PRO A 56 18.79 -1.50 -0.44
C PRO A 56 17.64 -0.57 -0.83
N VAL A 57 17.78 0.70 -0.51
CA VAL A 57 17.01 1.82 -1.05
C VAL A 57 17.83 2.46 -2.16
N VAL A 58 17.21 2.70 -3.31
CA VAL A 58 17.83 3.42 -4.44
C VAL A 58 17.25 4.83 -4.51
N LEU A 59 18.10 5.84 -4.43
CA LEU A 59 17.72 7.24 -4.54
C LEU A 59 18.48 7.89 -5.68
N ALA A 60 17.77 8.31 -6.73
CA ALA A 60 18.33 9.11 -7.81
C ALA A 60 17.84 10.56 -7.73
N THR A 61 18.73 11.50 -8.04
CA THR A 61 18.43 12.93 -8.04
C THR A 61 18.54 13.51 -9.44
N TRP A 62 17.45 14.11 -9.91
CA TRP A 62 17.43 15.03 -11.03
C TRP A 62 17.46 16.47 -10.48
N GLU A 63 18.61 17.12 -10.60
CA GLU A 63 18.84 18.46 -10.06
C GLU A 63 18.03 19.52 -10.82
N GLY A 64 17.31 20.35 -10.07
CA GLY A 64 16.47 21.42 -10.62
C GLY A 64 17.23 22.68 -11.01
N GLU A 65 16.49 23.68 -11.49
CA GLU A 65 16.99 25.04 -11.69
C GLU A 65 17.34 25.73 -10.38
N ASP A 66 16.50 25.55 -9.36
CA ASP A 66 16.70 26.02 -8.01
C ASP A 66 16.64 24.84 -7.02
N PRO A 67 17.79 24.25 -6.66
CA PRO A 67 17.87 23.14 -5.71
C PRO A 67 17.54 23.54 -4.27
N THR A 68 17.30 24.82 -3.97
CA THR A 68 16.88 25.28 -2.63
C THR A 68 15.37 25.16 -2.41
N LEU A 69 14.60 25.01 -3.48
CA LEU A 69 13.15 24.77 -3.40
C LEU A 69 12.85 23.38 -2.83
N PRO A 70 11.77 23.21 -2.05
CA PRO A 70 11.36 21.89 -1.60
C PRO A 70 11.12 20.94 -2.78
N GLY A 71 11.70 19.75 -2.74
CA GLY A 71 11.72 18.82 -3.88
C GLY A 71 10.44 17.99 -4.05
N ILE A 72 10.36 17.18 -5.11
CA ILE A 72 9.27 16.22 -5.33
C ILE A 72 9.84 14.81 -5.30
N ILE A 73 9.18 13.90 -4.57
CA ILE A 73 9.52 12.48 -4.54
C ILE A 73 8.62 11.73 -5.54
N LEU A 74 9.24 10.88 -6.36
CA LEU A 74 8.59 9.84 -7.14
C LEU A 74 8.88 8.51 -6.42
N ASN A 75 8.01 8.12 -5.49
CA ASN A 75 8.17 6.89 -4.70
C ASN A 75 7.63 5.69 -5.47
N SER A 76 8.38 4.61 -5.46
CA SER A 76 7.88 3.31 -5.92
C SER A 76 8.60 2.18 -5.17
N HIS A 77 7.97 1.02 -5.02
CA HIS A 77 8.62 -0.16 -4.49
C HIS A 77 8.97 -1.15 -5.60
N TYR A 78 10.07 -1.86 -5.41
CA TYR A 78 10.53 -2.87 -6.38
C TYR A 78 10.29 -4.31 -5.91
N ASP A 79 9.97 -4.49 -4.63
CA ASP A 79 9.59 -5.79 -4.10
C ASP A 79 8.16 -6.16 -4.50
N VAL A 80 7.86 -7.45 -4.44
CA VAL A 80 6.59 -8.02 -4.88
C VAL A 80 6.11 -9.09 -3.90
N VAL A 81 4.79 -9.30 -3.80
CA VAL A 81 4.24 -10.46 -3.08
C VAL A 81 4.66 -11.81 -3.67
N PRO A 82 4.59 -12.91 -2.88
CA PRO A 82 4.79 -14.25 -3.38
C PRO A 82 3.90 -14.62 -4.58
N ALA A 83 4.39 -15.55 -5.39
CA ALA A 83 3.65 -16.15 -6.50
C ALA A 83 3.70 -17.68 -6.42
N MET A 84 2.54 -18.32 -6.38
CA MET A 84 2.40 -19.79 -6.35
C MET A 84 2.46 -20.33 -7.77
N ALA A 85 3.65 -20.68 -8.26
CA ALA A 85 3.90 -21.01 -9.67
C ALA A 85 2.94 -22.06 -10.25
N GLU A 86 2.45 -23.00 -9.44
CA GLU A 86 1.47 -24.03 -9.82
C GLU A 86 0.09 -23.49 -10.24
N HIS A 87 -0.24 -22.26 -9.87
CA HIS A 87 -1.49 -21.59 -10.20
C HIS A 87 -1.35 -20.56 -11.34
N TRP A 88 -0.13 -20.40 -11.87
CA TRP A 88 0.14 -19.50 -12.98
C TRP A 88 0.14 -20.26 -14.31
N GLN A 89 -0.36 -19.63 -15.38
CA GLN A 89 -0.29 -20.21 -16.72
C GLN A 89 1.15 -20.27 -17.26
N TYR A 90 2.01 -19.33 -16.83
CA TYR A 90 3.43 -19.24 -17.17
C TYR A 90 4.21 -18.91 -15.90
N ASP A 91 5.51 -19.20 -15.89
CA ASP A 91 6.35 -18.83 -14.75
C ASP A 91 6.26 -17.31 -14.49
N PRO A 92 5.95 -16.87 -13.26
CA PRO A 92 5.70 -15.47 -12.93
C PRO A 92 6.91 -14.54 -13.13
N PHE A 93 8.12 -15.10 -13.33
CA PHE A 93 9.36 -14.36 -13.49
C PHE A 93 10.11 -14.68 -14.81
N ASP A 94 9.53 -15.44 -15.74
CA ASP A 94 10.11 -15.63 -17.09
C ASP A 94 9.83 -14.43 -18.01
N CYS A 95 8.63 -13.86 -17.92
CA CYS A 95 8.23 -12.57 -18.49
C CYS A 95 8.60 -12.38 -19.97
N SER A 96 8.17 -13.28 -20.87
CA SER A 96 8.32 -13.12 -22.33
C SER A 96 7.46 -11.99 -22.91
N SER A 97 6.44 -11.57 -22.15
CA SER A 97 5.58 -10.41 -22.37
C SER A 97 5.34 -9.74 -21.01
N ILE A 98 4.59 -8.63 -20.95
CA ILE A 98 4.22 -7.97 -19.68
C ILE A 98 3.13 -8.81 -18.99
N TYR A 99 3.58 -9.94 -18.49
CA TYR A 99 2.83 -10.97 -17.79
C TYR A 99 3.81 -11.55 -16.77
N GLY A 100 3.53 -11.33 -15.50
CA GLY A 100 4.45 -11.66 -14.44
C GLY A 100 4.12 -10.90 -13.17
N ARG A 101 4.63 -11.40 -12.05
CA ARG A 101 4.43 -10.78 -10.75
C ARG A 101 5.08 -9.39 -10.73
N GLY A 102 4.28 -8.38 -10.39
CA GLY A 102 4.64 -6.97 -10.37
C GLY A 102 4.44 -6.22 -11.69
N ALA A 103 3.72 -6.83 -12.63
CA ALA A 103 3.31 -6.19 -13.89
C ALA A 103 2.39 -4.97 -13.70
N GLN A 104 1.57 -4.97 -12.64
CA GLN A 104 0.77 -3.84 -12.16
C GLN A 104 1.34 -3.26 -10.86
N ASP A 105 1.90 -4.10 -9.98
CA ASP A 105 2.25 -3.74 -8.60
C ASP A 105 3.74 -3.96 -8.22
N MET A 106 4.58 -2.93 -8.26
CA MET A 106 4.38 -1.68 -9.01
C MET A 106 5.56 -1.43 -9.97
N LYS A 107 6.26 -2.47 -10.39
CA LYS A 107 7.46 -2.36 -11.27
C LYS A 107 7.16 -1.65 -12.59
N SER A 108 5.91 -1.68 -13.06
CA SER A 108 5.46 -0.84 -14.18
C SER A 108 5.65 0.64 -13.91
N VAL A 109 5.23 1.10 -12.73
CA VAL A 109 5.35 2.51 -12.31
C VAL A 109 6.82 2.88 -12.12
N CYS A 110 7.65 1.98 -11.56
CA CYS A 110 9.10 2.18 -11.48
C CYS A 110 9.69 2.56 -12.84
N ILE A 111 9.39 1.79 -13.88
CA ILE A 111 9.93 2.05 -15.23
C ILE A 111 9.25 3.26 -15.86
N GLN A 112 7.93 3.43 -15.69
CA GLN A 112 7.22 4.57 -16.23
C GLN A 112 7.76 5.91 -15.71
N TYR A 113 8.15 6.00 -14.43
CA TYR A 113 8.83 7.16 -13.88
C TYR A 113 10.17 7.44 -14.56
N VAL A 114 11.02 6.42 -14.68
CA VAL A 114 12.35 6.56 -15.31
C VAL A 114 12.22 6.98 -16.78
N GLU A 115 11.28 6.38 -17.51
CA GLU A 115 11.01 6.69 -18.91
C GLU A 115 10.44 8.10 -19.13
N ALA A 116 9.53 8.53 -18.26
CA ALA A 116 8.98 9.89 -18.31
C ALA A 116 10.04 10.95 -18.01
N VAL A 117 10.86 10.72 -16.97
CA VAL A 117 12.01 11.59 -16.64
C VAL A 117 13.00 11.64 -17.81
N HIS A 118 13.38 10.50 -18.37
CA HIS A 118 14.25 10.44 -19.54
C HIS A 118 13.70 11.24 -20.73
N THR A 119 12.40 11.10 -21.01
CA THR A 119 11.74 11.80 -22.12
C THR A 119 11.82 13.32 -21.95
N LEU A 120 11.55 13.81 -20.73
CA LEU A 120 11.64 15.24 -20.41
C LEU A 120 13.10 15.75 -20.45
N MET A 121 14.04 15.01 -19.88
CA MET A 121 15.47 15.35 -19.97
C MET A 121 15.92 15.46 -21.43
N SER A 122 15.51 14.51 -22.27
CA SER A 122 15.85 14.46 -23.70
C SER A 122 15.22 15.59 -24.51
N SER A 123 14.07 16.13 -24.07
CA SER A 123 13.44 17.30 -24.68
C SER A 123 14.09 18.63 -24.24
N GLY A 124 15.11 18.58 -23.38
CA GLY A 124 15.74 19.77 -22.79
C GLY A 124 14.92 20.42 -21.69
N PHE A 125 13.89 19.75 -21.16
CA PHE A 125 13.15 20.24 -20.00
C PHE A 125 14.06 20.21 -18.77
N LYS A 126 13.98 21.25 -17.93
CA LYS A 126 14.66 21.29 -16.64
C LYS A 126 13.62 21.59 -15.55
N PRO A 127 13.52 20.77 -14.50
CA PRO A 127 12.54 20.98 -13.44
C PRO A 127 12.96 22.18 -12.59
N LYS A 128 12.00 22.92 -12.02
CA LYS A 128 12.31 24.08 -11.16
C LYS A 128 13.01 23.69 -9.86
N ARG A 129 12.65 22.53 -9.32
CA ARG A 129 13.11 21.98 -8.04
C ARG A 129 13.73 20.61 -8.27
N ASN A 130 14.42 20.08 -7.26
CA ASN A 130 14.94 18.72 -7.34
C ASN A 130 13.79 17.70 -7.43
N ILE A 131 13.98 16.71 -8.29
CA ILE A 131 13.13 15.53 -8.39
C ILE A 131 13.92 14.32 -7.88
N TYR A 132 13.34 13.58 -6.95
CA TYR A 132 13.94 12.43 -6.31
C TYR A 132 13.19 11.17 -6.76
N LEU A 133 13.85 10.30 -7.53
CA LEU A 133 13.31 8.98 -7.83
C LEU A 133 13.73 8.05 -6.70
N LEU A 134 12.75 7.54 -5.97
CA LEU A 134 12.96 6.74 -4.77
C LEU A 134 12.39 5.33 -5.03
N PHE A 135 13.25 4.34 -4.92
CA PHE A 135 12.89 2.92 -5.04
C PHE A 135 13.16 2.22 -3.72
N VAL A 136 12.11 1.74 -3.06
CA VAL A 136 12.17 1.15 -1.71
C VAL A 136 11.85 -0.35 -1.73
N PRO A 137 12.41 -1.12 -0.77
CA PRO A 137 11.98 -2.48 -0.51
C PRO A 137 10.86 -2.55 0.52
N ASP A 138 10.29 -3.75 0.64
CA ASP A 138 9.42 -4.21 1.73
C ASP A 138 8.09 -3.45 1.89
N GLU A 139 7.62 -2.75 0.85
CA GLU A 139 6.29 -2.12 0.89
C GLU A 139 5.21 -3.20 1.12
N GLU A 140 5.30 -4.31 0.39
CA GLU A 140 4.33 -5.41 0.34
C GLU A 140 4.15 -6.15 1.68
N ILE A 141 5.05 -5.92 2.63
CA ILE A 141 4.99 -6.44 4.01
C ILE A 141 4.86 -5.32 5.06
N GLY A 142 4.49 -4.12 4.63
CA GLY A 142 4.13 -2.98 5.47
C GLY A 142 5.19 -1.88 5.61
N GLY A 143 6.22 -1.84 4.78
CA GLY A 143 7.19 -0.74 4.67
C GLY A 143 8.06 -0.46 5.91
N ALA A 144 7.94 -1.25 6.97
CA ALA A 144 8.58 -1.01 8.27
C ALA A 144 10.12 -1.06 8.19
N ALA A 145 10.67 -1.95 7.36
CA ALA A 145 12.11 -2.03 7.11
C ALA A 145 12.55 -1.27 5.84
N GLY A 146 11.59 -0.74 5.08
CA GLY A 146 11.77 0.05 3.87
C GLY A 146 11.62 1.54 4.15
N MET A 147 10.52 2.13 3.68
CA MET A 147 10.21 3.57 3.84
C MET A 147 10.37 4.05 5.28
N ALA A 148 9.79 3.36 6.28
CA ALA A 148 9.85 3.83 7.66
C ALA A 148 11.30 4.01 8.16
N LYS A 149 12.18 3.05 7.84
CA LYS A 149 13.61 3.15 8.20
C LYS A 149 14.37 4.15 7.34
N PHE A 150 13.99 4.33 6.08
CA PHE A 150 14.55 5.38 5.23
C PHE A 150 14.33 6.78 5.81
N LEU A 151 13.13 7.07 6.34
CA LEU A 151 12.80 8.39 6.89
C LEU A 151 13.64 8.77 8.12
N GLU A 152 14.27 7.80 8.80
CA GLU A 152 15.18 8.04 9.93
C GLU A 152 16.61 8.42 9.49
N THR A 153 16.96 8.19 8.22
CA THR A 153 18.34 8.30 7.71
C THR A 153 18.78 9.74 7.43
N ASP A 154 20.10 9.95 7.37
CA ASP A 154 20.67 11.23 6.93
C ASP A 154 20.45 11.47 5.43
N GLN A 155 20.26 10.40 4.64
CA GLN A 155 19.89 10.49 3.23
C GLN A 155 18.51 11.13 3.06
N PHE A 156 17.49 10.72 3.84
CA PHE A 156 16.19 11.39 3.81
C PHE A 156 16.30 12.85 4.28
N LYS A 157 17.02 13.10 5.38
CA LYS A 157 17.25 14.48 5.86
C LYS A 157 17.92 15.36 4.81
N SER A 158 18.79 14.79 3.97
CA SER A 158 19.52 15.52 2.92
C SER A 158 18.65 15.98 1.76
N ILE A 159 17.47 15.38 1.57
CA ILE A 159 16.52 15.75 0.49
C ILE A 159 15.38 16.64 0.98
N MET A 160 15.29 16.90 2.29
CA MET A 160 14.31 17.79 2.90
C MET A 160 14.68 19.28 2.68
N PRO A 161 13.70 20.18 2.53
CA PRO A 161 12.26 19.94 2.59
C PRO A 161 11.69 19.29 1.31
N VAL A 162 10.60 18.55 1.45
CA VAL A 162 9.85 17.93 0.33
C VAL A 162 8.50 18.62 0.19
N ALA A 163 8.15 19.01 -1.03
CA ALA A 163 6.89 19.66 -1.35
C ALA A 163 5.74 18.68 -1.53
N PHE A 164 6.01 17.54 -2.15
CA PHE A 164 5.01 16.59 -2.61
C PHE A 164 5.63 15.22 -2.92
N ALA A 165 4.84 14.15 -2.84
CA ALA A 165 5.25 12.83 -3.27
C ALA A 165 4.18 12.13 -4.14
N PHE A 166 4.65 11.39 -5.14
CA PHE A 166 3.87 10.36 -5.81
C PHE A 166 4.17 8.99 -5.22
N ASP A 167 3.19 8.09 -5.33
CA ASP A 167 3.27 6.70 -4.91
C ASP A 167 2.38 5.81 -5.79
N GLU A 168 2.31 4.52 -5.51
CA GLU A 168 1.42 3.60 -6.24
C GLU A 168 -0.06 3.96 -6.18
N GLY A 169 -0.76 3.65 -7.27
CA GLY A 169 -2.21 3.52 -7.30
C GLY A 169 -2.62 2.18 -7.90
N LEU A 170 -3.92 2.04 -8.17
CA LEU A 170 -4.52 0.84 -8.71
C LEU A 170 -4.90 0.99 -10.18
N ALA A 171 -4.97 -0.14 -10.88
CA ALA A 171 -5.71 -0.22 -12.14
C ALA A 171 -7.19 0.14 -11.94
N ASN A 172 -7.82 0.59 -13.02
CA ASN A 172 -9.23 0.92 -13.06
C ASN A 172 -9.88 0.23 -14.27
N PRO A 173 -10.88 -0.63 -14.09
CA PRO A 173 -11.59 -1.26 -15.20
C PRO A 173 -12.37 -0.28 -16.08
N GLY A 174 -12.69 0.91 -15.57
CA GLY A 174 -13.40 1.98 -16.26
C GLY A 174 -12.51 2.94 -17.06
N ASP A 175 -13.09 4.06 -17.47
CA ASP A 175 -12.43 5.05 -18.34
C ASP A 175 -11.62 6.12 -17.61
N ALA A 176 -11.72 6.18 -16.27
CA ALA A 176 -10.99 7.14 -15.44
C ALA A 176 -9.70 6.53 -14.88
N PHE A 177 -8.76 7.37 -14.48
CA PHE A 177 -7.71 6.97 -13.55
C PHE A 177 -8.15 7.21 -12.11
N THR A 178 -7.81 6.27 -11.24
CA THR A 178 -8.05 6.41 -9.80
C THR A 178 -6.85 7.07 -9.13
N VAL A 179 -7.12 8.06 -8.28
CA VAL A 179 -6.13 8.80 -7.50
C VAL A 179 -6.42 8.59 -6.02
N PHE A 180 -5.41 8.20 -5.28
CA PHE A 180 -5.53 7.89 -3.87
C PHE A 180 -4.89 8.99 -3.03
N TYR A 181 -5.67 9.59 -2.14
CA TYR A 181 -5.23 10.74 -1.32
C TYR A 181 -5.13 10.41 0.17
N GLY A 182 -5.47 9.18 0.51
CA GLY A 182 -5.59 8.61 1.84
C GLY A 182 -5.57 7.10 1.72
N GLU A 183 -5.31 6.40 2.81
CA GLU A 183 -5.48 4.95 2.88
C GLU A 183 -6.23 4.55 4.16
N ARG A 184 -6.76 3.32 4.18
CA ARG A 184 -7.28 2.74 5.42
C ARG A 184 -6.11 2.28 6.29
N SER A 185 -6.21 2.54 7.59
CA SER A 185 -5.15 2.17 8.52
C SER A 185 -5.30 0.73 9.00
N PRO A 186 -4.27 -0.13 8.88
CA PRO A 186 -4.31 -1.50 9.36
C PRO A 186 -4.11 -1.56 10.88
N TRP A 187 -5.12 -2.05 11.60
CA TRP A 187 -5.07 -2.36 13.02
C TRP A 187 -5.27 -3.87 13.21
N TRP A 188 -4.17 -4.60 13.39
CA TRP A 188 -4.18 -6.02 13.72
C TRP A 188 -4.15 -6.19 15.24
N VAL A 189 -5.21 -6.76 15.80
CA VAL A 189 -5.38 -6.85 17.26
C VAL A 189 -5.69 -8.27 17.71
N TYR A 190 -5.21 -8.63 18.89
CA TYR A 190 -5.57 -9.86 19.59
C TYR A 190 -6.38 -9.55 20.84
N VAL A 191 -7.34 -10.42 21.12
CA VAL A 191 -8.05 -10.49 22.39
C VAL A 191 -7.78 -11.86 22.98
N LYS A 192 -7.24 -11.90 24.19
CA LYS A 192 -7.06 -13.14 24.96
C LYS A 192 -8.01 -13.11 26.16
N ALA A 193 -8.77 -14.18 26.33
CA ALA A 193 -9.63 -14.40 27.48
C ALA A 193 -9.15 -15.58 28.31
N GLU A 194 -9.29 -15.46 29.63
CA GLU A 194 -9.11 -16.55 30.57
C GLU A 194 -10.42 -16.81 31.34
N GLY A 195 -10.63 -18.06 31.75
CA GLY A 195 -11.84 -18.48 32.43
C GLY A 195 -11.73 -19.84 33.12
N PRO A 196 -12.77 -20.22 33.88
CA PRO A 196 -12.80 -21.49 34.61
C PRO A 196 -12.88 -22.70 33.68
N THR A 197 -12.18 -23.78 34.08
CA THR A 197 -12.27 -25.10 33.44
C THR A 197 -13.29 -26.01 34.12
N GLY A 198 -13.62 -27.12 33.48
CA GLY A 198 -14.50 -28.15 34.02
C GLY A 198 -14.87 -29.19 32.98
N HIS A 199 -15.64 -30.20 33.41
CA HIS A 199 -16.20 -31.17 32.48
C HIS A 199 -17.27 -30.51 31.59
N GLY A 200 -17.25 -30.78 30.28
CA GLY A 200 -18.16 -30.19 29.29
C GLY A 200 -19.65 -30.49 29.50
N SER A 201 -19.98 -31.43 30.40
CA SER A 201 -21.36 -31.71 30.81
C SER A 201 -21.93 -30.74 31.85
N ARG A 202 -21.21 -29.69 32.23
CA ARG A 202 -21.61 -28.71 33.25
C ARG A 202 -21.84 -27.34 32.63
N PHE A 203 -22.82 -26.60 33.17
CA PHE A 203 -23.06 -25.20 32.82
C PHE A 203 -22.11 -24.25 33.57
N ILE A 204 -20.81 -24.33 33.26
CA ILE A 204 -19.83 -23.39 33.80
C ILE A 204 -20.02 -22.04 33.10
N LYS A 205 -20.14 -20.97 33.89
CA LYS A 205 -20.29 -19.59 33.40
C LYS A 205 -18.92 -18.94 33.21
N ASP A 206 -18.91 -17.84 32.46
CA ASP A 206 -17.75 -16.95 32.26
C ASP A 206 -16.50 -17.67 31.72
N THR A 207 -16.72 -18.73 30.93
CA THR A 207 -15.64 -19.49 30.30
C THR A 207 -14.88 -18.62 29.29
N ALA A 208 -13.60 -18.90 29.08
CA ALA A 208 -12.78 -18.15 28.14
C ALA A 208 -13.40 -18.11 26.73
N THR A 209 -13.92 -19.25 26.27
CA THR A 209 -14.59 -19.36 24.97
C THR A 209 -15.84 -18.49 24.88
N MET A 210 -16.68 -18.44 25.91
CA MET A 210 -17.89 -17.60 25.90
C MET A 210 -17.55 -16.12 25.72
N LYS A 211 -16.54 -15.62 26.45
CA LYS A 211 -16.08 -14.23 26.36
C LYS A 211 -15.59 -13.89 24.95
N ILE A 212 -14.76 -14.75 24.36
CA ILE A 212 -14.27 -14.54 22.98
C ILE A 212 -15.40 -14.60 21.95
N ILE A 213 -16.35 -15.52 22.10
CA ILE A 213 -17.50 -15.61 21.19
C ILE A 213 -18.35 -14.34 21.26
N ASP A 214 -18.55 -13.76 22.45
CA ASP A 214 -19.30 -12.51 22.58
C ASP A 214 -18.59 -11.33 21.88
N ILE A 215 -17.27 -11.23 22.03
CA ILE A 215 -16.46 -10.21 21.32
C ILE A 215 -16.51 -10.42 19.81
N CYS A 216 -16.43 -11.67 19.34
CA CYS A 216 -16.60 -12.00 17.93
C CYS A 216 -17.98 -11.58 17.40
N ASN A 217 -19.05 -11.77 18.18
CA ASN A 217 -20.39 -11.34 17.80
C ASN A 217 -20.50 -9.81 17.69
N LYS A 218 -19.89 -9.05 18.62
CA LYS A 218 -19.81 -7.59 18.54
C LYS A 218 -19.05 -7.12 17.30
N ALA A 219 -17.93 -7.78 16.97
CA ALA A 219 -17.17 -7.50 15.76
C ALA A 219 -17.97 -7.79 14.47
N LEU A 220 -18.69 -8.92 14.41
CA LEU A 220 -19.55 -9.26 13.28
C LEU A 220 -20.74 -8.29 13.14
N ALA A 221 -21.35 -7.87 14.24
CA ALA A 221 -22.41 -6.86 14.21
C ALA A 221 -21.91 -5.52 13.66
N PHE A 222 -20.71 -5.08 14.05
CA PHE A 222 -20.08 -3.88 13.51
C PHE A 222 -19.72 -4.04 12.02
N ARG A 223 -19.24 -5.22 11.61
CA ARG A 223 -19.02 -5.52 10.19
C ARG A 223 -20.30 -5.35 9.38
N ASP A 224 -21.41 -5.93 9.83
CA ASP A 224 -22.70 -5.85 9.15
C ASP A 224 -23.18 -4.39 9.03
N GLU A 225 -22.91 -3.54 10.03
CA GLU A 225 -23.19 -2.10 9.99
C GLU A 225 -22.38 -1.41 8.87
N GLN A 226 -21.08 -1.70 8.78
CA GLN A 226 -20.18 -1.10 7.79
C GLN A 226 -20.48 -1.60 6.37
N GLU A 227 -20.84 -2.87 6.19
CA GLU A 227 -21.27 -3.42 4.90
C GLU A 227 -22.59 -2.78 4.43
N LYS A 228 -23.55 -2.58 5.35
CA LYS A 228 -24.77 -1.82 5.05
C LYS A 228 -24.45 -0.38 4.67
N ALA A 229 -23.52 0.29 5.35
CA ALA A 229 -23.12 1.66 5.03
C ALA A 229 -22.46 1.76 3.63
N LEU A 230 -21.71 0.74 3.22
CA LEU A 230 -21.14 0.63 1.87
C LEU A 230 -22.22 0.43 0.80
N GLY A 231 -23.20 -0.43 1.08
CA GLY A 231 -24.31 -0.75 0.17
C GLY A 231 -25.43 0.30 0.16
N ALA A 232 -25.49 1.19 1.15
CA ALA A 232 -26.53 2.19 1.28
C ALA A 232 -26.44 3.22 0.16
N ASP A 233 -27.54 3.33 -0.60
CA ASP A 233 -27.80 4.53 -1.40
C ASP A 233 -28.28 5.61 -0.43
N ASN A 234 -27.41 6.53 -0.03
CA ASN A 234 -27.72 7.56 0.95
C ASN A 234 -28.67 8.66 0.40
N GLY A 235 -29.34 8.40 -0.73
CA GLY A 235 -30.19 9.30 -1.50
C GLY A 235 -31.24 10.13 -0.72
N CYS A 236 -31.11 11.45 -0.83
CA CYS A 236 -32.20 12.42 -0.83
C CYS A 236 -32.21 13.05 -2.24
N LYS A 237 -33.38 13.20 -2.87
CA LYS A 237 -33.55 13.58 -4.30
C LYS A 237 -33.02 14.98 -4.71
N HIS A 238 -32.24 15.65 -3.87
CA HIS A 238 -31.86 17.06 -4.02
C HIS A 238 -30.35 17.34 -3.95
N GLY A 239 -29.48 16.32 -3.97
CA GLY A 239 -28.03 16.51 -4.01
C GLY A 239 -27.29 15.35 -4.65
N ASP A 240 -26.20 15.64 -5.37
CA ASP A 240 -25.26 14.65 -5.92
C ASP A 240 -24.54 13.93 -4.78
N MET A 241 -25.14 12.87 -4.24
CA MET A 241 -24.46 12.01 -3.27
C MET A 241 -23.71 10.90 -3.99
N LYS A 242 -22.40 10.82 -3.74
CA LYS A 242 -21.56 9.72 -4.21
C LYS A 242 -21.87 8.47 -3.39
N LYS A 243 -22.06 7.34 -4.07
CA LYS A 243 -22.04 6.01 -3.44
C LYS A 243 -20.71 5.83 -2.71
N LYS A 244 -20.74 5.35 -1.46
CA LYS A 244 -19.52 5.02 -0.72
C LYS A 244 -18.72 3.96 -1.48
N LYS A 245 -17.40 4.09 -1.42
CA LYS A 245 -16.43 3.13 -1.91
C LYS A 245 -15.84 2.36 -0.72
N LEU A 246 -15.14 1.26 -1.00
CA LEU A 246 -14.62 0.38 0.05
C LEU A 246 -13.67 1.10 1.02
N GLY A 247 -12.89 2.06 0.51
CA GLY A 247 -12.01 2.90 1.32
C GLY A 247 -12.74 3.79 2.34
N ASP A 248 -14.02 4.11 2.09
CA ASP A 248 -14.82 5.02 2.93
C ASP A 248 -15.38 4.32 4.17
N VAL A 249 -15.38 2.97 4.21
CA VAL A 249 -15.89 2.19 5.35
C VAL A 249 -14.79 1.41 6.06
N THR A 250 -14.98 1.21 7.37
CA THR A 250 -14.07 0.39 8.17
C THR A 250 -14.44 -1.07 8.03
N THR A 251 -13.48 -1.95 7.74
CA THR A 251 -13.72 -3.40 7.76
C THR A 251 -13.12 -4.03 9.00
N ILE A 252 -13.78 -5.04 9.55
CA ILE A 252 -13.24 -5.93 10.57
C ILE A 252 -13.49 -7.37 10.13
N ASN A 253 -12.48 -8.23 10.27
CA ASN A 253 -12.56 -9.66 10.01
C ASN A 253 -11.92 -10.44 11.16
N ILE A 254 -12.52 -11.56 11.54
CA ILE A 254 -11.90 -12.52 12.47
C ILE A 254 -10.90 -13.35 11.65
N THR A 255 -9.62 -13.14 11.89
CA THR A 255 -8.53 -13.78 11.13
C THR A 255 -7.83 -14.89 11.91
N ALA A 256 -8.02 -14.94 13.23
CA ALA A 256 -7.59 -16.06 14.07
C ALA A 256 -8.64 -16.35 15.14
N LEU A 257 -8.88 -17.63 15.43
CA LEU A 257 -9.74 -18.06 16.52
C LEU A 257 -9.17 -19.35 17.12
N GLN A 258 -8.78 -19.32 18.39
CA GLN A 258 -8.15 -20.43 19.09
C GLN A 258 -8.89 -20.69 20.40
N SER A 259 -9.29 -21.94 20.61
CA SER A 259 -9.96 -22.41 21.82
C SER A 259 -9.93 -23.93 21.88
N GLY A 260 -9.92 -24.49 23.08
CA GLY A 260 -9.93 -25.94 23.31
C GLY A 260 -8.70 -26.42 24.04
N VAL A 261 -8.80 -27.61 24.63
CA VAL A 261 -7.68 -28.24 25.35
C VAL A 261 -6.97 -29.19 24.39
N SER A 262 -5.88 -28.71 23.80
CA SER A 262 -5.06 -29.46 22.86
C SER A 262 -4.34 -30.63 23.55
N GLN A 263 -4.27 -31.77 22.87
CA GLN A 263 -3.54 -32.96 23.35
C GLN A 263 -2.21 -33.17 22.58
N ASP A 264 -2.02 -32.52 21.44
CA ASP A 264 -0.96 -32.83 20.48
C ASP A 264 -0.55 -31.63 19.61
N GLY A 265 -0.61 -30.41 20.18
CA GLY A 265 -0.25 -29.19 19.45
C GLY A 265 -1.35 -28.71 18.48
N GLY A 266 -2.60 -29.10 18.71
CA GLY A 266 -3.79 -28.54 18.06
C GLY A 266 -4.41 -29.45 17.00
N LYS A 267 -3.90 -30.68 16.84
CA LYS A 267 -4.46 -31.66 15.90
C LYS A 267 -5.67 -32.38 16.51
N THR A 268 -5.66 -32.63 17.81
CA THR A 268 -6.75 -33.21 18.59
C THR A 268 -7.01 -32.43 19.88
N HIS A 269 -8.25 -32.52 20.36
CA HIS A 269 -8.74 -31.76 21.50
C HIS A 269 -9.51 -32.65 22.46
N ALA A 270 -9.36 -32.40 23.77
CA ALA A 270 -10.16 -33.05 24.80
C ALA A 270 -11.60 -32.48 24.81
N LEU A 271 -12.51 -33.10 24.05
CA LEU A 271 -13.87 -32.60 23.84
C LEU A 271 -14.75 -32.57 25.09
N ASN A 272 -14.35 -33.25 26.16
CA ASN A 272 -15.05 -33.25 27.43
C ASN A 272 -14.47 -32.26 28.45
N VAL A 273 -13.52 -31.40 28.06
CA VAL A 273 -12.87 -30.41 28.94
C VAL A 273 -13.12 -28.99 28.41
N ILE A 274 -13.62 -28.12 29.29
CA ILE A 274 -13.78 -26.69 29.02
C ILE A 274 -12.39 -26.02 29.09
N PRO A 275 -11.95 -25.31 28.05
CA PRO A 275 -10.64 -24.67 28.04
C PRO A 275 -10.56 -23.49 29.00
N THR A 276 -9.38 -23.26 29.57
CA THR A 276 -9.08 -22.12 30.45
C THR A 276 -8.74 -20.85 29.69
N GLU A 277 -8.43 -20.96 28.40
CA GLU A 277 -7.98 -19.86 27.55
C GLU A 277 -8.66 -19.94 26.18
N ALA A 278 -8.95 -18.78 25.61
CA ALA A 278 -9.35 -18.62 24.21
C ALA A 278 -8.78 -17.30 23.67
N ILE A 279 -8.47 -17.26 22.38
CA ILE A 279 -7.87 -16.11 21.70
C ILE A 279 -8.64 -15.85 20.40
N ALA A 280 -8.92 -14.59 20.10
CA ALA A 280 -9.33 -14.14 18.78
C ALA A 280 -8.37 -13.07 18.24
N GLY A 281 -8.04 -13.16 16.96
CA GLY A 281 -7.30 -12.15 16.20
C GLY A 281 -8.20 -11.48 15.18
N PHE A 282 -8.06 -10.17 15.02
CA PHE A 282 -8.88 -9.37 14.12
C PHE A 282 -8.00 -8.55 13.16
N ASP A 283 -8.35 -8.54 11.87
CA ASP A 283 -7.85 -7.57 10.90
C ASP A 283 -8.88 -6.45 10.75
N ILE A 284 -8.50 -5.26 11.19
CA ILE A 284 -9.29 -4.04 11.11
C ILE A 284 -8.62 -3.11 10.10
N ARG A 285 -9.36 -2.64 9.09
CA ARG A 285 -8.93 -1.57 8.18
C ARG A 285 -9.75 -0.35 8.49
N VAL A 286 -9.20 0.57 9.28
CA VAL A 286 -9.90 1.77 9.77
C VAL A 286 -9.95 2.81 8.67
N SER A 287 -11.17 3.17 8.22
CA SER A 287 -11.38 4.25 7.24
C SER A 287 -11.07 5.63 7.85
N PRO A 288 -10.57 6.59 7.06
CA PRO A 288 -10.49 8.00 7.47
C PRO A 288 -11.82 8.63 7.91
N GLU A 289 -12.97 8.05 7.54
CA GLU A 289 -14.28 8.47 8.06
C GLU A 289 -14.54 7.99 9.51
N MET A 290 -13.75 7.05 10.02
CA MET A 290 -13.80 6.55 11.39
C MET A 290 -12.68 7.17 12.22
N ASP A 291 -13.04 8.02 13.18
CA ASP A 291 -12.08 8.52 14.18
C ASP A 291 -11.40 7.34 14.90
N MET A 292 -10.06 7.36 14.95
CA MET A 292 -9.30 6.25 15.52
C MET A 292 -9.51 6.11 17.03
N ASN A 293 -9.71 7.22 17.75
CA ASN A 293 -10.02 7.18 19.18
C ASN A 293 -11.42 6.59 19.44
N ALA A 294 -12.39 6.85 18.57
CA ALA A 294 -13.70 6.22 18.61
C ALA A 294 -13.61 4.71 18.35
N MET A 295 -12.79 4.28 17.37
CA MET A 295 -12.55 2.85 17.15
C MET A 295 -11.87 2.19 18.35
N LYS A 296 -10.85 2.84 18.92
CA LYS A 296 -10.18 2.40 20.16
C LYS A 296 -11.15 2.26 21.32
N THR A 297 -12.01 3.26 21.50
CA THR A 297 -13.05 3.28 22.55
C THR A 297 -14.03 2.12 22.37
N LYS A 298 -14.45 1.86 21.13
CA LYS A 298 -15.33 0.72 20.80
C LYS A 298 -14.70 -0.63 21.18
N LEU A 299 -13.43 -0.86 20.84
CA LEU A 299 -12.71 -2.08 21.25
C LEU A 299 -12.58 -2.19 22.78
N ASN A 300 -12.29 -1.07 23.45
CA ASN A 300 -12.20 -1.03 24.92
C ASN A 300 -13.55 -1.39 25.57
N GLU A 301 -14.66 -0.85 25.07
CA GLU A 301 -16.00 -1.14 25.59
C GLU A 301 -16.38 -2.61 25.39
N TRP A 302 -16.09 -3.16 24.21
CA TRP A 302 -16.35 -4.58 23.90
C TRP A 302 -15.60 -5.51 24.85
N CYS A 303 -14.33 -5.23 25.11
CA CYS A 303 -13.47 -6.04 25.98
C CYS A 303 -13.79 -5.84 27.47
N ALA A 304 -14.07 -4.60 27.90
CA ALA A 304 -14.41 -4.30 29.28
C ALA A 304 -15.70 -5.01 29.73
N ALA A 305 -16.68 -5.16 28.84
CA ALA A 305 -17.91 -5.92 29.11
C ALA A 305 -17.65 -7.39 29.48
N GLU A 306 -16.56 -7.97 28.98
CA GLU A 306 -16.17 -9.37 29.25
C GLU A 306 -15.03 -9.50 30.30
N GLY A 307 -14.58 -8.36 30.85
CA GLY A 307 -13.45 -8.30 31.78
C GLY A 307 -12.12 -8.72 31.14
N VAL A 308 -11.92 -8.43 29.86
CA VAL A 308 -10.68 -8.70 29.11
C VAL A 308 -10.10 -7.41 28.52
N SER A 309 -8.94 -7.51 27.90
CA SER A 309 -8.29 -6.44 27.13
C SER A 309 -7.91 -6.93 25.73
N TRP A 310 -7.46 -6.00 24.91
CA TRP A 310 -6.92 -6.28 23.60
C TRP A 310 -5.54 -5.64 23.46
N ASP A 311 -4.71 -6.22 22.60
CA ASP A 311 -3.36 -5.74 22.31
C ASP A 311 -3.15 -5.73 20.80
N PHE A 312 -2.36 -4.78 20.30
CA PHE A 312 -1.88 -4.85 18.94
C PHE A 312 -0.97 -6.07 18.76
N ALA A 313 -0.99 -6.65 17.56
CA ALA A 313 -0.02 -7.68 17.20
C ALA A 313 1.41 -7.17 17.41
N SER A 314 2.24 -7.95 18.11
CA SER A 314 3.53 -7.49 18.65
C SER A 314 4.59 -7.15 17.60
N TRP A 315 4.36 -7.51 16.34
CA TRP A 315 5.25 -7.25 15.21
C TRP A 315 4.86 -6.00 14.42
N THR A 316 3.99 -5.16 14.99
CA THR A 316 3.36 -4.03 14.30
C THR A 316 3.55 -2.74 15.08
N ASP A 317 3.63 -1.62 14.37
CA ASP A 317 3.61 -0.27 14.93
C ASP A 317 2.54 0.54 14.17
N PRO A 318 1.26 0.43 14.57
CA PRO A 318 0.16 0.97 13.79
C PRO A 318 0.07 2.49 13.93
N LEU A 319 -0.40 3.15 12.87
CA LEU A 319 -0.76 4.57 12.94
C LEU A 319 -1.95 4.76 13.90
N HIS A 320 -1.90 5.86 14.65
CA HIS A 320 -2.94 6.24 15.62
C HIS A 320 -3.80 7.44 15.19
N ASP A 321 -3.48 8.04 14.05
CA ASP A 321 -4.24 9.10 13.40
C ASP A 321 -4.28 8.86 11.88
N HIS A 322 -5.25 9.47 11.22
CA HIS A 322 -5.35 9.44 9.76
C HIS A 322 -4.57 10.61 9.15
N TYR A 323 -3.82 10.33 8.09
CA TYR A 323 -3.10 11.34 7.34
C TYR A 323 -3.55 11.29 5.87
N VAL A 324 -4.23 12.35 5.43
CA VAL A 324 -4.74 12.48 4.07
C VAL A 324 -4.21 13.74 3.42
N THR A 325 -4.00 13.68 2.12
CA THR A 325 -3.68 14.84 1.29
C THR A 325 -4.96 15.59 0.96
N SER A 326 -5.04 16.88 1.30
CA SER A 326 -6.19 17.72 0.92
C SER A 326 -6.34 17.76 -0.61
N LEU A 327 -7.56 17.61 -1.10
CA LEU A 327 -7.91 17.71 -2.52
C LEU A 327 -8.65 19.02 -2.84
N ASP A 328 -8.44 20.03 -2.01
CA ASP A 328 -9.12 21.32 -2.12
C ASP A 328 -8.40 22.28 -3.08
N ALA A 329 -9.02 23.43 -3.32
CA ALA A 329 -8.48 24.48 -4.20
C ALA A 329 -7.11 25.03 -3.73
N ASP A 330 -6.85 24.98 -2.42
CA ASP A 330 -5.64 25.52 -1.81
C ASP A 330 -4.42 24.58 -1.93
N ASN A 331 -4.63 23.29 -2.25
CA ASN A 331 -3.53 22.37 -2.52
C ASN A 331 -3.02 22.56 -3.96
N VAL A 332 -1.97 23.37 -4.09
CA VAL A 332 -1.32 23.67 -5.39
C VAL A 332 -0.87 22.41 -6.16
N TRP A 333 -0.44 21.35 -5.47
CA TRP A 333 0.01 20.10 -6.11
C TRP A 333 -1.15 19.35 -6.72
N TRP A 334 -2.25 19.25 -5.99
CA TRP A 334 -3.46 18.65 -6.50
C TRP A 334 -4.02 19.42 -7.70
N GLN A 335 -4.03 20.75 -7.64
CA GLN A 335 -4.51 21.57 -8.77
C GLN A 335 -3.64 21.39 -10.01
N ARG A 336 -2.31 21.34 -9.86
CA ARG A 336 -1.38 21.08 -10.97
C ARG A 336 -1.55 19.68 -11.54
N PHE A 337 -1.66 18.67 -10.70
CA PHE A 337 -1.91 17.29 -11.12
C PHE A 337 -3.21 17.16 -11.93
N ARG A 338 -4.32 17.71 -11.40
CA ARG A 338 -5.62 17.73 -12.10
C ARG A 338 -5.54 18.45 -13.44
N LYS A 339 -4.89 19.62 -13.46
CA LYS A 339 -4.70 20.40 -14.67
C LYS A 339 -3.95 19.61 -15.74
N ALA A 340 -2.89 18.91 -15.35
CA ALA A 340 -2.10 18.09 -16.28
C ALA A 340 -2.94 16.96 -16.89
N CYS A 341 -3.69 16.23 -16.07
CA CYS A 341 -4.58 15.17 -16.56
C CYS A 341 -5.68 15.73 -17.48
N ALA A 342 -6.28 16.86 -17.12
CA ALA A 342 -7.29 17.51 -17.94
C ALA A 342 -6.75 17.98 -19.31
N GLN A 343 -5.51 18.46 -19.37
CA GLN A 343 -4.86 18.89 -20.62
C GLN A 343 -4.70 17.75 -21.64
N ILE A 344 -4.48 16.52 -21.17
CA ILE A 344 -4.39 15.33 -22.01
C ILE A 344 -5.73 14.60 -22.18
N GLY A 345 -6.84 15.21 -21.73
CA GLY A 345 -8.18 14.66 -21.86
C GLY A 345 -8.46 13.47 -20.93
N GLU A 346 -7.66 13.30 -19.87
CA GLU A 346 -7.80 12.20 -18.94
C GLU A 346 -8.73 12.56 -17.78
N THR A 347 -9.62 11.62 -17.46
CA THR A 347 -10.60 11.78 -16.37
C THR A 347 -10.05 11.16 -15.09
N LEU A 348 -10.29 11.83 -13.97
CA LEU A 348 -9.83 11.40 -12.66
C LEU A 348 -11.03 11.06 -11.76
N GLU A 349 -10.86 10.01 -10.97
CA GLU A 349 -11.65 9.80 -9.76
C GLU A 349 -10.74 9.68 -8.54
N THR A 350 -11.28 10.02 -7.38
CA THR A 350 -10.51 10.10 -6.13
C THR A 350 -11.07 9.11 -5.13
N GLU A 351 -10.18 8.39 -4.43
CA GLU A 351 -10.54 7.34 -3.48
C GLU A 351 -9.62 7.32 -2.27
N ILE A 352 -10.11 6.77 -1.17
CA ILE A 352 -9.25 6.24 -0.11
C ILE A 352 -8.77 4.85 -0.54
N PHE A 353 -7.47 4.63 -0.51
CA PHE A 353 -6.87 3.36 -0.87
C PHE A 353 -7.38 2.27 0.09
N PRO A 354 -7.89 1.14 -0.43
CA PRO A 354 -8.52 0.13 0.42
C PRO A 354 -7.51 -0.63 1.29
N ALA A 355 -6.24 -0.73 0.90
CA ALA A 355 -5.18 -1.26 1.75
C ALA A 355 -4.33 -0.11 2.33
N ALA A 356 -3.00 -0.20 2.28
CA ALA A 356 -2.10 0.86 2.71
C ALA A 356 -0.90 0.92 1.76
N THR A 357 -0.34 2.11 1.57
CA THR A 357 0.87 2.36 0.75
C THR A 357 1.89 3.17 1.55
N ASP A 358 3.13 3.26 1.09
CA ASP A 358 4.20 4.02 1.77
C ASP A 358 3.90 5.53 1.93
N SER A 359 2.98 6.08 1.15
CA SER A 359 2.46 7.44 1.28
C SER A 359 2.05 7.78 2.71
N ARG A 360 1.53 6.82 3.48
CA ARG A 360 1.13 7.04 4.88
C ARG A 360 2.25 7.59 5.74
N PHE A 361 3.49 7.13 5.52
CA PHE A 361 4.65 7.56 6.26
C PHE A 361 5.05 9.01 5.91
N LEU A 362 4.97 9.36 4.62
CA LEU A 362 5.24 10.73 4.16
C LEU A 362 4.16 11.72 4.63
N ARG A 363 2.88 11.32 4.57
CA ARG A 363 1.78 12.15 5.05
C ARG A 363 1.81 12.35 6.56
N GLN A 364 2.28 11.37 7.33
CA GLN A 364 2.54 11.51 8.77
C GLN A 364 3.58 12.61 9.07
N LEU A 365 4.56 12.80 8.19
CA LEU A 365 5.54 13.90 8.28
C LEU A 365 5.02 15.25 7.74
N GLY A 366 3.76 15.32 7.31
CA GLY A 366 3.15 16.51 6.72
C GLY A 366 3.48 16.73 5.25
N VAL A 367 4.09 15.75 4.56
CA VAL A 367 4.32 15.82 3.11
C VAL A 367 3.06 15.35 2.38
N PRO A 368 2.41 16.20 1.56
CA PRO A 368 1.27 15.76 0.77
C PRO A 368 1.73 14.71 -0.26
N ALA A 369 1.04 13.58 -0.31
CA ALA A 369 1.33 12.47 -1.21
C ALA A 369 0.06 11.92 -1.86
N ILE A 370 0.13 11.56 -3.15
CA ILE A 370 -0.96 10.85 -3.83
C ILE A 370 -0.47 9.55 -4.45
N GLY A 371 -1.29 8.52 -4.33
CA GLY A 371 -1.14 7.27 -5.05
C GLY A 371 -1.75 7.36 -6.44
N PHE A 372 -0.98 7.04 -7.49
CA PHE A 372 -1.44 7.14 -8.87
C PHE A 372 -0.70 6.20 -9.80
N SER A 373 -1.45 5.27 -10.42
CA SER A 373 -1.00 4.38 -11.49
C SER A 373 -1.86 4.62 -12.74
N PRO A 374 -1.29 5.04 -13.89
CA PRO A 374 -2.05 5.42 -15.09
C PRO A 374 -2.54 4.18 -15.88
N MET A 375 -3.41 3.39 -15.26
CA MET A 375 -3.89 2.10 -15.77
C MET A 375 -5.42 2.03 -15.84
N LYS A 376 -6.03 2.83 -16.73
CA LYS A 376 -7.47 2.74 -17.03
C LYS A 376 -7.78 1.57 -17.95
N ARG A 377 -9.06 1.19 -18.06
CA ARG A 377 -9.56 0.05 -18.85
C ARG A 377 -8.78 -1.24 -18.61
N THR A 378 -8.32 -1.43 -17.38
CA THR A 378 -7.44 -2.53 -16.99
C THR A 378 -8.03 -3.18 -15.75
N GLU A 379 -8.19 -4.50 -15.80
CA GLU A 379 -8.63 -5.26 -14.63
C GLU A 379 -7.60 -5.15 -13.51
N ILE A 380 -8.09 -5.07 -12.27
CA ILE A 380 -7.24 -5.02 -11.08
C ILE A 380 -6.74 -6.44 -10.83
N GLN A 381 -5.45 -6.68 -11.10
CA GLN A 381 -4.82 -8.01 -10.96
C GLN A 381 -3.67 -8.03 -9.96
N LEU A 382 -3.44 -6.93 -9.22
CA LEU A 382 -2.43 -6.90 -8.17
C LEU A 382 -2.64 -8.06 -7.20
N HIS A 383 -1.56 -8.73 -6.85
CA HIS A 383 -1.51 -9.91 -5.99
C HIS A 383 -2.23 -11.16 -6.54
N GLU A 384 -2.98 -11.06 -7.64
CA GLU A 384 -3.63 -12.21 -8.26
C GLU A 384 -2.64 -13.11 -9.02
N HIS A 385 -3.12 -14.30 -9.40
CA HIS A 385 -2.43 -15.12 -10.38
C HIS A 385 -2.54 -14.49 -11.76
N ASN A 386 -1.55 -14.72 -12.62
CA ASN A 386 -1.58 -14.28 -14.02
C ASN A 386 -1.63 -12.76 -14.17
N GLU A 387 -1.08 -12.04 -13.19
CA GLU A 387 -0.93 -10.58 -13.23
C GLU A 387 -0.25 -10.15 -14.54
N SER A 388 -0.87 -9.18 -15.21
CA SER A 388 -0.43 -8.70 -16.50
C SER A 388 -0.81 -7.24 -16.69
N LEU A 389 -0.12 -6.58 -17.63
CA LEU A 389 -0.45 -5.22 -18.04
C LEU A 389 -0.33 -5.11 -19.56
N PRO A 390 -1.38 -4.71 -20.29
CA PRO A 390 -1.27 -4.54 -21.73
C PRO A 390 -0.14 -3.56 -22.09
N LYS A 391 0.65 -3.91 -23.11
CA LYS A 391 1.77 -3.07 -23.58
C LYS A 391 1.35 -1.64 -23.88
N ASP A 392 0.20 -1.46 -24.54
CA ASP A 392 -0.29 -0.13 -24.88
C ASP A 392 -0.71 0.66 -23.64
N THR A 393 -1.26 0.00 -22.61
CA THR A 393 -1.54 0.63 -21.32
C THR A 393 -0.24 1.07 -20.64
N PHE A 394 0.78 0.23 -20.61
CA PHE A 394 2.09 0.56 -20.05
C PHE A 394 2.72 1.78 -20.75
N LEU A 395 2.75 1.80 -22.08
CA LEU A 395 3.33 2.90 -22.87
C LEU A 395 2.49 4.19 -22.79
N HIS A 396 1.16 4.06 -22.74
CA HIS A 396 0.28 5.20 -22.47
C HIS A 396 0.60 5.82 -21.11
N GLY A 397 0.81 4.98 -20.08
CA GLY A 397 1.19 5.43 -18.75
C GLY A 397 2.49 6.25 -18.74
N VAL A 398 3.51 5.87 -19.51
CA VAL A 398 4.71 6.70 -19.71
C VAL A 398 4.34 8.09 -20.23
N SER A 399 3.48 8.15 -21.26
CA SER A 399 3.07 9.41 -21.91
C SER A 399 2.23 10.30 -20.96
N VAL A 400 1.39 9.69 -20.12
CA VAL A 400 0.63 10.37 -19.06
C VAL A 400 1.59 10.99 -18.06
N TYR A 401 2.57 10.24 -17.55
CA TYR A 401 3.55 10.80 -16.61
C TYR A 401 4.41 11.89 -17.21
N VAL A 402 4.80 11.82 -18.49
CA VAL A 402 5.51 12.92 -19.16
C VAL A 402 4.72 14.22 -19.03
N SER A 403 3.40 14.18 -19.29
CA SER A 403 2.53 15.35 -19.23
C SER A 403 2.30 15.82 -17.79
N VAL A 404 2.07 14.91 -16.86
CA VAL A 404 1.92 15.19 -15.43
C VAL A 404 3.18 15.83 -14.85
N PHE A 405 4.34 15.24 -15.13
CA PHE A 405 5.64 15.71 -14.64
C PHE A 405 6.01 17.05 -15.25
N GLN A 406 5.76 17.27 -16.54
CA GLN A 406 5.98 18.57 -17.17
C GLN A 406 5.20 19.68 -16.45
N GLU A 407 3.92 19.48 -16.15
CA GLU A 407 3.10 20.49 -15.45
C GLU A 407 3.47 20.59 -13.96
N MET A 408 3.81 19.50 -13.27
CA MET A 408 4.11 19.54 -11.84
C MET A 408 5.51 20.04 -11.52
N PHE A 409 6.48 19.82 -12.41
CA PHE A 409 7.88 20.18 -12.18
C PHE A 409 8.22 21.59 -12.69
N ALA A 410 7.31 22.23 -13.44
CA ALA A 410 7.48 23.55 -14.05
C ALA A 410 7.17 24.76 -13.16
#